data_AF-A0A7R9DR23-F1
#
_entry.id   AF-A0A7R9DR23-F1
#
_cell.length_a   1.000
_cell.length_b   1.000
_cell.length_c   1.000
_cell.angle_alpha   90.00
_cell.angle_beta   90.00
_cell.angle_gamma   90.00
#
_symmetry.space_group_name_H-M   'P 1'
#
loop_
_entity.id
_entity.type
_entity.pdbx_description
1 polymer ?
#
loop_
_entity_poly.entity_id
_entity_poly.type
_entity_poly.pdbx_seq_one_letter_code
_entity_poly.pdbx_strand_id
1 'polypeptide(L)'
;MIYRNYDAPTLHHDVPRISNKPRHSIMSYNPHIFRELDAPTTNTETLIHLLKGSLGTGILAMPNAFLKAGLAVGTVGTILIGSLCIYCLHILV
;
A
#
# COMPACT_ATOMS: atom_id res chain seq x y z
N MET A 1 -34.64 -2.57 -27.76
CA MET A 1 -33.83 -3.51 -28.55
C MET A 1 -32.35 -3.12 -28.49
N ILE A 2 -31.67 -3.24 -27.33
CA ILE A 2 -30.20 -3.01 -27.19
C ILE A 2 -29.62 -3.89 -26.05
N TYR A 3 -29.97 -5.17 -25.96
CA TYR A 3 -29.31 -6.11 -25.01
C TYR A 3 -29.13 -7.47 -25.68
N ARG A 4 -28.26 -7.52 -26.69
CA ARG A 4 -27.99 -8.76 -27.42
C ARG A 4 -26.51 -8.84 -27.80
N ASN A 5 -25.61 -8.63 -26.84
CA ASN A 5 -24.20 -8.99 -26.95
C ASN A 5 -23.49 -8.89 -25.58
N TYR A 6 -23.52 -9.95 -24.78
CA TYR A 6 -22.55 -10.14 -23.70
C TYR A 6 -22.04 -11.58 -23.81
N ASP A 7 -21.03 -11.73 -24.66
CA ASP A 7 -20.18 -12.90 -24.79
C ASP A 7 -19.32 -13.08 -23.51
N ALA A 8 -19.05 -14.34 -23.17
CA ALA A 8 -18.60 -14.88 -21.87
C ALA A 8 -17.23 -14.35 -21.33
N PRO A 9 -16.90 -14.58 -20.04
CA PRO A 9 -16.17 -15.80 -19.69
C PRO A 9 -16.46 -16.41 -18.29
N THR A 10 -16.01 -17.65 -18.18
CA THR A 10 -16.13 -18.66 -17.14
C THR A 10 -15.45 -18.37 -15.80
N LEU A 11 -16.21 -18.61 -14.72
CA LEU A 11 -15.88 -19.48 -13.57
C LEU A 11 -14.44 -19.46 -13.01
N HIS A 12 -14.22 -18.77 -11.87
CA HIS A 12 -13.21 -19.17 -10.89
C HIS A 12 -13.69 -18.90 -9.44
N HIS A 13 -14.00 -20.00 -8.72
CA HIS A 13 -13.83 -20.28 -7.28
C HIS A 13 -13.92 -19.10 -6.26
N ASP A 14 -14.74 -19.07 -5.20
CA ASP A 14 -15.49 -20.07 -4.43
C ASP A 14 -16.72 -19.38 -3.78
N VAL A 15 -17.93 -19.94 -3.92
CA VAL A 15 -19.12 -19.45 -3.20
C VAL A 15 -19.36 -20.35 -1.97
N PRO A 16 -19.15 -19.88 -0.73
CA PRO A 16 -19.43 -20.69 0.46
C PRO A 16 -20.94 -20.84 0.61
N ARG A 17 -21.40 -22.10 0.75
CA ARG A 17 -22.79 -22.41 1.07
C ARG A 17 -23.06 -22.08 2.53
N ILE A 18 -24.06 -21.23 2.78
CA ILE A 18 -25.20 -21.40 3.72
C ILE A 18 -25.74 -20.01 4.06
N SER A 19 -27.00 -19.73 3.71
CA SER A 19 -28.02 -19.30 4.67
C SER A 19 -29.33 -18.98 3.94
N ASN A 20 -30.31 -19.86 4.16
CA ASN A 20 -31.70 -19.67 3.79
C ASN A 20 -32.24 -18.32 4.31
N LYS A 21 -32.48 -17.33 3.44
CA LYS A 21 -33.17 -16.08 3.81
C LYS A 21 -34.27 -15.74 2.78
N PRO A 22 -35.51 -15.49 3.22
CA PRO A 22 -36.64 -15.28 2.31
C PRO A 22 -36.52 -13.98 1.51
N ARG A 23 -37.18 -14.01 0.35
CA ARG A 23 -37.14 -13.04 -0.75
C ARG A 23 -37.75 -11.68 -0.39
N HIS A 24 -36.90 -10.71 -0.08
CA HIS A 24 -37.18 -9.27 -0.28
C HIS A 24 -35.94 -8.62 -0.90
N SER A 25 -35.89 -8.66 -2.23
CA SER A 25 -34.81 -8.16 -3.08
C SER A 25 -34.91 -6.65 -3.25
N ILE A 26 -34.52 -5.89 -2.22
CA ILE A 26 -33.92 -4.58 -2.48
C ILE A 26 -32.49 -4.90 -2.88
N MET A 27 -32.24 -4.77 -4.18
CA MET A 27 -30.94 -4.79 -4.83
C MET A 27 -29.80 -4.55 -3.83
N SER A 28 -29.15 -5.62 -3.37
CA SER A 28 -27.87 -5.50 -2.67
C SER A 28 -26.87 -5.06 -3.72
N TYR A 29 -26.90 -3.76 -4.03
CA TYR A 29 -25.85 -3.12 -4.80
C TYR A 29 -24.59 -3.30 -3.98
N ASN A 30 -23.75 -4.25 -4.41
CA ASN A 30 -22.46 -4.51 -3.82
C ASN A 30 -21.44 -3.71 -4.62
N PRO A 31 -21.07 -2.47 -4.20
CA PRO A 31 -20.16 -1.60 -4.94
C PRO A 31 -18.75 -2.19 -5.09
N HIS A 32 -18.47 -3.31 -4.42
CA HIS A 32 -17.24 -4.06 -4.53
C HIS A 32 -17.17 -4.96 -5.78
N ILE A 33 -18.32 -5.34 -6.38
CA ILE A 33 -18.38 -6.25 -7.53
C ILE A 33 -18.37 -5.50 -8.88
N PHE A 34 -18.71 -4.21 -8.89
CA PHE A 34 -18.59 -3.32 -10.06
C PHE A 34 -17.44 -2.32 -9.93
N ARG A 35 -16.50 -2.56 -9.01
CA ARG A 35 -15.26 -1.80 -8.93
C ARG A 35 -14.33 -2.29 -10.05
N GLU A 36 -14.46 -1.68 -11.22
CA GLU A 36 -13.32 -1.57 -12.14
C GLU A 36 -12.24 -0.78 -11.37
N LEU A 37 -11.37 -1.52 -10.71
CA LEU A 37 -10.15 -0.99 -10.13
C LEU A 37 -9.17 -0.82 -11.30
N ASP A 38 -9.29 0.30 -12.02
CA ASP A 38 -8.41 0.66 -13.15
C ASP A 38 -6.91 0.57 -12.79
N ALA A 39 -6.58 0.59 -11.49
CA ALA A 39 -5.33 0.09 -10.97
C ALA A 39 -5.58 -0.55 -9.59
N PRO A 40 -5.44 -1.88 -9.40
CA PRO A 40 -5.16 -2.39 -8.07
C PRO A 40 -3.83 -1.76 -7.67
N THR A 41 -3.85 -0.79 -6.75
CA THR A 41 -2.62 -0.10 -6.30
C THR A 41 -1.66 -1.18 -5.86
N THR A 42 -0.67 -1.46 -6.70
CA THR A 42 0.28 -2.53 -6.43
C THR A 42 0.98 -2.15 -5.14
N ASN A 43 1.27 -3.11 -4.24
CA ASN A 43 1.98 -2.78 -2.99
C ASN A 43 3.25 -1.96 -3.26
N THR A 44 3.86 -2.17 -4.43
CA THR A 44 4.96 -1.39 -4.97
C THR A 44 4.60 0.06 -5.33
N GLU A 45 3.48 0.32 -5.99
CA GLU A 45 3.00 1.67 -6.30
C GLU A 45 2.70 2.46 -5.02
N THR A 46 1.99 1.86 -4.07
CA THR A 46 1.74 2.46 -2.76
C THR A 46 3.05 2.72 -2.00
N LEU A 47 3.98 1.75 -2.00
CA LEU A 47 5.28 1.89 -1.36
C LEU A 47 6.12 2.98 -2.02
N ILE A 48 6.10 3.12 -3.35
CA ILE A 48 6.82 4.17 -4.08
C ILE A 48 6.26 5.55 -3.76
N HIS A 49 4.93 5.70 -3.63
CA HIS A 49 4.31 6.97 -3.25
C HIS A 49 4.69 7.39 -1.83
N LEU A 50 4.65 6.46 -0.88
CA LEU A 50 5.10 6.71 0.49
C LEU A 50 6.59 6.99 0.55
N LEU A 51 7.40 6.22 -0.17
CA LEU A 51 8.85 6.38 -0.24
C LEU A 51 9.24 7.75 -0.83
N LYS A 52 8.56 8.20 -1.89
CA LYS A 52 8.75 9.55 -2.45
C LYS A 52 8.44 10.66 -1.43
N GLY A 53 7.48 10.42 -0.52
CA GLY A 53 7.18 11.31 0.60
C GLY A 53 8.18 11.22 1.76
N SER A 54 8.62 10.00 2.11
CA SER A 54 9.50 9.74 3.26
C SER A 54 10.96 10.14 3.02
N LEU A 55 11.45 10.10 1.78
CA LEU A 55 12.84 10.47 1.46
C LEU A 55 13.07 12.00 1.44
N GLY A 56 12.02 12.79 1.19
CA GLY A 56 11.91 14.23 1.47
C GLY A 56 13.13 15.12 1.12
N THR A 57 13.21 16.27 1.79
CA THR A 57 14.37 17.19 1.73
C THR A 57 15.52 16.74 2.64
N GLY A 58 15.26 15.79 3.55
CA GLY A 58 16.25 15.28 4.50
C GLY A 58 17.45 14.62 3.82
N ILE A 59 17.21 13.82 2.77
CA ILE A 59 18.28 13.13 2.04
C ILE A 59 19.13 14.07 1.17
N LEU A 60 18.60 15.25 0.80
CA LEU A 60 19.37 16.31 0.13
C LEU A 60 20.18 17.16 1.11
N ALA A 61 19.73 17.32 2.35
CA ALA A 61 20.49 18.02 3.39
C ALA A 61 21.65 17.16 3.93
N MET A 62 21.47 15.84 3.95
CA MET A 62 22.45 14.86 4.42
C MET A 62 23.83 14.94 3.73
N PRO A 63 23.96 15.06 2.39
CA PRO A 63 25.27 15.13 1.73
C PRO A 63 26.04 16.42 2.04
N ASN A 64 25.36 17.57 2.13
CA ASN A 64 26.02 18.82 2.51
C ASN A 64 26.46 18.79 3.98
N ALA A 65 25.68 18.15 4.85
CA ALA A 65 26.06 17.91 6.24
C ALA A 65 27.31 17.01 6.34
N PHE A 66 27.43 15.98 5.51
CA PHE A 66 28.61 15.10 5.50
C PHE A 66 29.87 15.78 4.96
N LEU A 67 29.74 16.69 3.99
CA LEU A 67 30.88 17.45 3.46
C LEU A 67 31.48 18.39 4.52
N LYS A 68 30.65 18.95 5.41
CA LYS A 68 31.04 19.88 6.48
C LYS A 68 31.40 19.18 7.80
N ALA A 69 30.71 18.09 8.14
CA ALA A 69 30.90 17.35 9.39
C ALA A 69 31.97 16.25 9.30
N GLY A 70 32.32 15.80 8.08
CA GLY A 70 33.29 14.74 7.85
C GLY A 70 32.69 13.34 7.93
N LEU A 71 33.31 12.41 7.19
CA LEU A 71 32.82 11.03 7.02
C LEU A 71 32.76 10.26 8.34
N ALA A 72 33.69 10.53 9.26
CA ALA A 72 33.70 9.93 10.59
C ALA A 72 32.46 10.29 11.41
N VAL A 73 32.08 11.57 11.47
CA VAL A 73 30.91 12.04 12.23
C VAL A 73 29.61 11.52 11.61
N GLY A 74 29.52 11.50 10.28
CA GLY A 74 28.37 10.93 9.56
C GLY A 74 28.19 9.43 9.83
N THR A 75 29.28 8.65 9.81
CA THR A 75 29.23 7.20 10.06
C THR A 75 28.82 6.88 11.49
N VAL A 76 29.39 7.59 12.48
CA VAL A 76 29.01 7.43 13.90
C VAL A 76 27.55 7.86 14.12
N GLY A 77 27.13 8.99 13.55
CA GLY A 77 25.74 9.47 13.65
C GLY A 77 24.73 8.50 13.05
N THR A 78 25.06 7.85 11.93
CA THR A 78 24.19 6.87 11.25
C THR A 78 24.03 5.60 12.08
N ILE A 79 25.10 5.12 12.72
CA ILE A 79 25.06 3.97 13.63
C ILE A 79 24.17 4.27 14.85
N LEU A 80 24.29 5.47 15.42
CA LEU A 80 23.48 5.87 16.58
C LEU A 80 21.99 6.03 16.21
N ILE A 81 21.67 6.75 15.13
CA ILE A 81 20.28 6.92 14.66
C ILE A 81 19.67 5.60 14.20
N GLY A 82 20.45 4.73 13.55
CA GLY A 82 20.01 3.38 13.21
C GLY A 82 19.64 2.58 14.45
N SER A 83 20.54 2.54 15.44
CA SER A 83 20.30 1.84 16.71
C SER A 83 19.07 2.39 17.45
N LEU A 84 18.91 3.71 17.50
CA LEU A 84 17.74 4.37 18.08
C LEU A 84 16.46 3.96 17.36
N CYS A 85 16.49 3.93 16.02
CA CYS A 85 15.33 3.55 15.20
C CYS A 85 14.90 2.10 15.46
N ILE A 86 15.85 1.17 15.56
CA ILE A 86 15.58 -0.22 15.95
C ILE A 86 14.99 -0.30 17.36
N TYR A 87 15.53 0.46 18.31
CA TYR A 87 15.05 0.47 19.70
C TYR A 87 13.62 1.03 19.81
N CYS A 88 13.30 2.07 19.04
CA CYS A 88 11.96 2.61 18.93
C CYS A 88 10.96 1.58 18.39
N LEU A 89 11.34 0.79 17.38
CA LEU A 89 10.46 -0.28 16.87
C LEU A 89 10.30 -1.42 17.87
N HIS A 90 11.36 -1.76 18.60
CA HIS A 90 11.32 -2.80 19.64
C HIS A 90 10.50 -2.39 20.87
N ILE A 91 10.36 -1.10 21.17
CA ILE A 91 9.56 -0.62 22.30
C ILE A 91 8.12 -0.30 21.91
N LEU A 92 7.87 -0.10 20.60
CA LEU A 92 6.54 0.09 20.03
C LEU A 92 5.78 -1.24 19.89
N VAL A 93 6.52 -2.35 19.75
CA VAL A 93 6.00 -3.72 19.75
C VAL A 93 5.86 -4.26 21.17
#